data_AF-A0A0F7SLR9-F1
#
_entry.id   AF-A0A0F7SLR9-F1
#
_cell.length_a   1.000
_cell.length_b   1.000
_cell.length_c   1.000
_cell.angle_alpha   90.00
_cell.angle_beta   90.00
_cell.angle_gamma   90.00
#
_symmetry.space_group_name_H-M   'P 1'
#
loop_
_entity.id
_entity.type
_entity.pdbx_description
1 polymer ?
#
loop_
_entity_poly.entity_id
_entity_poly.type
_entity_poly.pdbx_seq_one_letter_code
_entity_poly.pdbx_strand_id
1 'polypeptide(L)'
;MTNPLDSQEEIDPVLASQLHITSHEISTILQYLSLPPSTILPTPALQFLSTHLSSLPPSLAALFSKETTPKARASIAGIRNRRFRWANQASTPGVLRVGSGRERHPLLFDRIVGSGIDLHSGSSYEESDTASRGGNADEEEDDEEVWGQMKGVLGGKAKVGKFGALMKGFEEEREGERRRGLRREEIKAERETGEEFESDSDDDDDDDGENGGEERKRREEDTFWGEKGEDRIQVFERILKERWIDGLEDLDYDAVDYDETWDESSTESLSQDAWFDDEPATSSLGGVLTERSSQASGLAEGEYDY
;
A
#
# COMPACT_ATOMS: atom_id res chain seq x y z
N MET A 1 27.11 -41.81 -9.68
CA MET A 1 25.87 -42.12 -8.93
C MET A 1 26.09 -41.65 -7.51
N THR A 2 25.78 -40.38 -7.23
CA THR A 2 25.95 -39.75 -5.91
C THR A 2 24.62 -39.08 -5.59
N ASN A 3 23.98 -39.51 -4.50
CA ASN A 3 22.70 -38.98 -4.02
C ASN A 3 22.88 -37.53 -3.55
N PRO A 4 21.97 -36.61 -3.91
CA PRO A 4 21.95 -35.28 -3.33
C PRO A 4 21.36 -35.32 -1.92
N LEU A 5 21.97 -34.50 -1.07
CA LEU A 5 21.74 -34.33 0.35
C LEU A 5 20.27 -33.96 0.66
N ASP A 6 19.60 -34.86 1.37
CA ASP A 6 18.38 -34.57 2.13
C ASP A 6 18.80 -33.82 3.40
N SER A 7 18.87 -32.48 3.29
CA SER A 7 19.14 -31.59 4.40
C SER A 7 17.78 -31.15 4.97
N GLN A 8 17.18 -32.02 5.77
CA GLN A 8 16.06 -31.59 6.61
C GLN A 8 16.62 -30.64 7.68
N GLU A 9 16.36 -29.35 7.51
CA GLU A 9 16.56 -28.37 8.57
C GLU A 9 15.66 -28.76 9.75
N GLU A 10 16.29 -29.33 10.78
CA GLU A 10 15.66 -29.68 12.05
C GLU A 10 15.36 -28.37 12.79
N ILE A 11 14.17 -27.81 12.55
CA ILE A 11 13.71 -26.57 13.21
C ILE A 11 13.58 -26.86 14.71
N ASP A 12 14.30 -26.10 15.53
CA ASP A 12 14.33 -26.25 16.99
C ASP A 12 12.89 -26.20 17.58
N PRO A 13 12.42 -27.26 18.27
CA PRO A 13 11.05 -27.33 18.81
C PRO A 13 10.75 -26.28 19.91
N VAL A 14 11.80 -25.64 20.43
CA VAL A 14 11.69 -24.56 21.42
C VAL A 14 11.18 -23.26 20.79
N LEU A 15 11.48 -23.00 19.51
CA LEU A 15 10.96 -21.81 18.80
C LEU A 15 9.49 -21.99 18.40
N ALA A 16 9.08 -23.21 18.04
CA ALA A 16 7.70 -23.50 17.65
C ALA A 16 6.68 -23.31 18.80
N SER A 17 7.10 -23.52 20.05
CA SER A 17 6.21 -23.40 21.22
C SER A 17 5.93 -21.95 21.66
N GLN A 18 6.63 -20.96 21.09
CA GLN A 18 6.39 -19.54 21.39
C GLN A 18 5.34 -18.88 20.47
N LEU A 19 4.89 -19.59 19.42
CA LEU A 19 4.05 -19.03 18.36
C LEU A 19 2.54 -19.34 18.51
N HIS A 20 2.13 -19.92 19.63
CA HIS A 20 0.74 -20.33 19.83
C HIS A 20 0.13 -19.71 21.09
N ILE A 21 -1.19 -19.48 21.06
CA ILE A 21 -1.92 -19.05 22.25
C ILE A 21 -1.95 -20.23 23.23
N THR A 22 -1.52 -19.99 24.46
CA THR A 22 -1.47 -21.04 25.48
C THR A 22 -2.88 -21.41 25.97
N SER A 23 -3.04 -22.64 26.46
CA SER A 23 -4.34 -23.08 26.99
C SER A 23 -4.87 -22.21 28.15
N HIS A 24 -3.96 -21.65 28.96
CA HIS A 24 -4.31 -20.71 30.04
C HIS A 24 -4.84 -19.38 29.48
N GLU A 25 -4.19 -18.84 28.45
CA GLU A 25 -4.63 -17.63 27.74
C GLU A 25 -6.03 -17.84 27.12
N ILE A 26 -6.27 -18.98 26.46
CA ILE A 26 -7.59 -19.34 25.91
C ILE A 26 -8.64 -19.38 27.03
N SER A 27 -8.36 -20.04 28.15
CA SER A 27 -9.29 -20.09 29.28
C SER A 27 -9.59 -18.69 29.83
N THR A 28 -8.61 -17.79 29.85
CA THR A 28 -8.78 -16.40 30.31
C THR A 28 -9.69 -15.61 29.36
N ILE A 29 -9.49 -15.76 28.05
CA ILE A 29 -10.33 -15.14 27.00
C ILE A 29 -11.78 -15.64 27.11
N LEU A 30 -11.97 -16.96 27.21
CA LEU A 30 -13.31 -17.56 27.31
C LEU A 30 -14.01 -17.16 28.61
N GLN A 31 -13.28 -17.11 29.72
CA GLN A 31 -13.81 -16.65 31.01
C GLN A 31 -14.26 -15.20 30.94
N TYR A 32 -13.46 -14.32 30.32
CA TYR A 32 -13.81 -12.91 30.15
C TYR A 32 -15.10 -12.74 29.34
N LEU A 33 -15.24 -13.50 28.25
CA LEU A 33 -16.45 -13.50 27.41
C LEU A 33 -17.63 -14.29 28.01
N SER A 34 -17.49 -14.83 29.23
CA SER A 34 -18.49 -15.68 29.89
C SER A 34 -18.91 -16.91 29.06
N LEU A 35 -17.99 -17.43 28.23
CA LEU A 35 -18.17 -18.66 27.46
C LEU A 35 -17.77 -19.89 28.29
N PRO A 36 -18.25 -21.10 27.94
CA PRO A 36 -17.87 -22.32 28.64
C PRO A 36 -16.35 -22.52 28.66
N PRO A 37 -15.74 -22.87 29.81
CA PRO A 37 -14.31 -23.05 29.91
C PRO A 37 -13.85 -24.22 29.02
N SER A 38 -12.86 -23.95 28.17
CA SER A 38 -12.28 -24.91 27.23
C SER A 38 -10.78 -24.66 27.11
N THR A 39 -10.04 -25.70 26.74
CA THR A 39 -8.60 -25.60 26.43
C THR A 39 -8.34 -25.19 24.99
N ILE A 40 -9.37 -25.19 24.13
CA ILE A 40 -9.31 -24.92 22.69
C ILE A 40 -10.42 -23.89 22.35
N LEU A 41 -10.14 -22.99 21.40
CA LEU A 41 -11.13 -22.04 20.90
C LEU A 41 -12.28 -22.77 20.18
N PRO A 42 -13.53 -22.33 20.36
CA PRO A 42 -14.69 -22.98 19.73
C PRO A 42 -14.73 -22.80 18.21
N THR A 43 -14.12 -21.74 17.70
CA THR A 43 -14.01 -21.41 16.27
C THR A 43 -12.56 -21.05 15.93
N PRO A 44 -12.16 -21.10 14.65
CA PRO A 44 -10.83 -20.66 14.22
C PRO A 44 -10.52 -19.23 14.70
N ALA A 45 -9.27 -18.98 15.08
CA ALA A 45 -8.83 -17.74 15.73
C ALA A 45 -9.32 -16.46 15.03
N LEU A 46 -9.26 -16.42 13.70
CA LEU A 46 -9.70 -15.26 12.91
C LEU A 46 -11.22 -15.05 12.96
N GLN A 47 -12.02 -16.11 12.88
CA GLN A 47 -13.48 -16.03 12.97
C GLN A 47 -13.93 -15.66 14.38
N PHE A 48 -13.27 -16.24 15.39
CA PHE A 48 -13.48 -15.90 16.78
C PHE A 48 -13.20 -14.41 17.03
N LEU A 49 -12.05 -13.93 16.56
CA LEU A 49 -11.66 -12.52 16.66
C LEU A 49 -12.67 -11.63 15.94
N SER A 50 -13.09 -11.95 14.71
CA SER A 50 -14.10 -11.19 13.97
C SER A 50 -15.42 -11.03 14.73
N THR A 51 -15.83 -12.04 15.50
CA THR A 51 -17.11 -12.03 16.21
C THR A 51 -17.02 -11.28 17.53
N HIS A 52 -15.86 -11.33 18.19
CA HIS A 52 -15.67 -10.83 19.56
C HIS A 52 -14.75 -9.61 19.67
N LEU A 53 -14.26 -9.06 18.55
CA LEU A 53 -13.29 -7.95 18.54
C LEU A 53 -13.74 -6.74 19.37
N SER A 54 -15.01 -6.35 19.26
CA SER A 54 -15.57 -5.19 19.97
C SER A 54 -15.84 -5.44 21.45
N SER A 55 -15.87 -6.70 21.88
CA SER A 55 -16.09 -7.08 23.27
C SER A 55 -14.79 -7.33 24.03
N LEU A 56 -13.70 -7.64 23.32
CA LEU A 56 -12.42 -8.02 23.91
C LEU A 56 -11.56 -6.79 24.22
N PRO A 57 -10.98 -6.71 25.44
CA PRO A 57 -10.05 -5.64 25.75
C PRO A 57 -8.74 -5.81 24.94
N PRO A 58 -8.01 -4.72 24.67
CA PRO A 58 -6.83 -4.75 23.81
C PRO A 58 -5.76 -5.75 24.26
N SER A 59 -5.58 -5.90 25.58
CA SER A 59 -4.60 -6.82 26.17
C SER A 59 -4.90 -8.29 25.87
N LEU A 60 -6.18 -8.67 25.76
CA LEU A 60 -6.57 -10.04 25.42
C LEU A 60 -6.63 -10.23 23.90
N ALA A 61 -7.03 -9.19 23.16
CA ALA A 61 -7.09 -9.23 21.71
C ALA A 61 -5.68 -9.36 21.07
N ALA A 62 -4.66 -8.72 21.64
CA ALA A 62 -3.27 -8.82 21.20
C ALA A 62 -2.69 -10.24 21.26
N LEU A 63 -3.27 -11.15 22.05
CA LEU A 63 -2.84 -12.55 22.09
C LEU A 63 -3.08 -13.26 20.74
N PHE A 64 -4.05 -12.80 19.96
CA PHE A 64 -4.35 -13.35 18.64
C PHE A 64 -3.26 -13.08 17.60
N SER A 65 -2.32 -12.16 17.86
CA SER A 65 -1.18 -11.91 16.98
C SER A 65 -0.19 -13.06 16.91
N LYS A 66 -0.19 -13.96 17.90
CA LYS A 66 0.63 -15.17 17.87
C LYS A 66 0.17 -16.14 16.76
N GLU A 67 -1.14 -16.24 16.55
CA GLU A 67 -1.76 -17.21 15.63
C GLU A 67 -2.15 -16.59 14.27
N THR A 68 -2.32 -15.28 14.20
CA THR A 68 -2.86 -14.60 13.01
C THR A 68 -1.87 -13.61 12.43
N THR A 69 -1.73 -13.62 11.10
CA THR A 69 -0.88 -12.65 10.40
C THR A 69 -1.60 -11.31 10.21
N PRO A 70 -0.88 -10.19 10.12
CA PRO A 70 -1.48 -8.88 9.84
C PRO A 70 -2.32 -8.86 8.55
N LYS A 71 -1.88 -9.57 7.51
CA LYS A 71 -2.64 -9.75 6.26
C LYS A 71 -3.97 -10.47 6.49
N ALA A 72 -3.98 -11.54 7.28
CA ALA A 72 -5.21 -12.27 7.60
C ALA A 72 -6.17 -11.39 8.42
N ARG A 73 -5.65 -10.64 9.40
CA ARG A 73 -6.45 -9.70 10.21
C ARG A 73 -7.07 -8.55 9.41
N ALA A 74 -6.45 -8.14 8.29
CA ALA A 74 -6.99 -7.12 7.40
C ALA A 74 -8.36 -7.51 6.79
N SER A 75 -8.71 -8.80 6.75
CA SER A 75 -10.03 -9.26 6.33
C SER A 75 -11.15 -8.89 7.31
N ILE A 76 -10.80 -8.58 8.56
CA ILE A 76 -11.76 -8.17 9.58
C ILE A 76 -12.03 -6.67 9.40
N ALA A 77 -13.27 -6.32 9.03
CA ALA A 77 -13.65 -4.94 8.72
C ALA A 77 -13.30 -3.94 9.84
N GLY A 78 -13.50 -4.31 11.11
CA GLY A 78 -13.12 -3.47 12.25
C GLY A 78 -11.64 -3.12 12.27
N ILE A 79 -10.76 -4.12 12.09
CA ILE A 79 -9.31 -3.92 12.05
C ILE A 79 -8.90 -3.08 10.84
N ARG A 80 -9.46 -3.38 9.67
CA ARG A 80 -9.19 -2.62 8.44
C ARG A 80 -9.56 -1.15 8.59
N ASN A 81 -10.71 -0.87 9.20
CA ASN A 81 -11.18 0.49 9.46
C ASN A 81 -10.25 1.22 10.45
N ARG A 82 -9.80 0.56 11.52
CA ARG A 82 -8.83 1.13 12.47
C ARG A 82 -7.53 1.53 11.75
N ARG A 83 -6.97 0.62 10.95
CA ARG A 83 -5.77 0.89 10.13
C ARG A 83 -5.97 2.04 9.14
N PHE A 84 -7.11 2.08 8.46
CA PHE A 84 -7.45 3.13 7.51
C PHE A 84 -7.47 4.50 8.19
N ARG A 85 -8.11 4.61 9.35
CA ARG A 85 -8.17 5.87 10.09
C ARG A 85 -6.81 6.28 10.61
N TRP A 86 -6.06 5.34 11.17
CA TRP A 86 -4.72 5.63 11.65
C TRP A 86 -3.81 6.15 10.52
N ALA A 87 -3.89 5.55 9.33
CA ALA A 87 -3.10 5.96 8.16
C ALA A 87 -3.52 7.31 7.56
N ASN A 88 -4.79 7.71 7.73
CA ASN A 88 -5.38 8.93 7.17
C ASN A 88 -5.54 10.07 8.18
N GLN A 89 -4.88 10.00 9.34
CA GLN A 89 -4.78 11.12 10.26
C GLN A 89 -4.19 12.36 9.56
N ALA A 90 -4.58 13.56 10.04
CA ALA A 90 -4.12 14.84 9.50
C ALA A 90 -2.58 14.93 9.42
N SER A 91 -1.88 14.32 10.39
CA SER A 91 -0.45 14.06 10.30
C SER A 91 -0.22 12.63 9.81
N THR A 92 0.13 12.47 8.53
CA THR A 92 0.55 11.15 8.02
C THR A 92 1.76 10.65 8.84
N PRO A 93 1.67 9.45 9.45
CA PRO A 93 2.73 8.89 10.27
C PRO A 93 4.07 8.87 9.53
N GLY A 94 5.15 9.26 10.19
CA GLY A 94 6.48 9.36 9.57
C GLY A 94 6.96 8.05 8.92
N VAL A 95 6.48 6.91 9.42
CA VAL A 95 6.79 5.57 8.86
C VAL A 95 6.16 5.34 7.49
N LEU A 96 5.03 5.98 7.17
CA LEU A 96 4.33 5.88 5.88
C LEU A 96 4.70 7.02 4.91
N ARG A 97 5.67 7.86 5.26
CA ARG A 97 6.17 8.93 4.38
C ARG A 97 7.22 8.41 3.41
N VAL A 98 7.44 9.14 2.32
CA VAL A 98 8.41 8.77 1.28
C VAL A 98 9.81 8.47 1.81
N GLY A 99 10.34 9.25 2.76
CA GLY A 99 11.68 9.01 3.31
C GLY A 99 11.84 7.60 3.89
N SER A 100 11.02 7.25 4.88
CA SER A 100 11.02 5.93 5.52
C SER A 100 10.52 4.82 4.59
N GLY A 101 9.59 5.14 3.69
CA GLY A 101 9.03 4.21 2.73
C GLY A 101 10.04 3.76 1.67
N ARG A 102 10.86 4.69 1.16
CA ARG A 102 11.91 4.41 0.17
C ARG A 102 12.97 3.46 0.71
N GLU A 103 13.33 3.59 1.98
CA GLU A 103 14.31 2.69 2.62
C GLU A 103 13.77 1.25 2.72
N ARG A 104 12.47 1.10 2.98
CA ARG A 104 11.82 -0.21 3.14
C ARG A 104 11.43 -0.85 1.80
N HIS A 105 11.01 -0.02 0.84
CA HIS A 105 10.54 -0.47 -0.47
C HIS A 105 11.26 0.28 -1.61
N PRO A 106 12.59 0.15 -1.74
CA PRO A 106 13.36 0.89 -2.75
C PRO A 106 12.94 0.54 -4.17
N LEU A 107 12.62 -0.74 -4.45
CA LEU A 107 12.17 -1.19 -5.77
C LEU A 107 10.80 -0.62 -6.15
N LEU A 108 9.88 -0.54 -5.19
CA LEU A 108 8.57 0.06 -5.39
C LEU A 108 8.69 1.56 -5.67
N PHE A 109 9.55 2.25 -4.90
CA PHE A 109 9.86 3.65 -5.11
C PHE A 109 10.45 3.88 -6.51
N ASP A 110 11.49 3.13 -6.88
CA ASP A 110 12.13 3.26 -8.20
C ASP A 110 11.13 2.95 -9.33
N ARG A 111 10.24 1.97 -9.16
CA ARG A 111 9.17 1.67 -10.14
C ARG A 111 8.21 2.83 -10.34
N ILE A 112 7.76 3.49 -9.27
CA ILE A 112 6.73 4.55 -9.33
C ILE A 112 7.36 5.91 -9.68
N VAL A 113 8.52 6.18 -9.12
CA VAL A 113 9.14 7.51 -9.09
C VAL A 113 10.29 7.58 -10.10
N GLY A 114 11.16 6.58 -10.13
CA GLY A 114 12.36 6.52 -10.97
C GLY A 114 12.13 6.06 -12.41
N SER A 115 11.14 5.20 -12.66
CA SER A 115 10.98 4.53 -13.96
C SER A 115 10.44 5.42 -15.08
N GLY A 116 10.04 6.66 -14.81
CA GLY A 116 9.41 7.48 -15.87
C GLY A 116 8.02 7.02 -16.30
N ILE A 117 7.58 5.81 -15.93
CA ILE A 117 6.30 5.22 -16.31
C ILE A 117 5.16 6.03 -15.68
N ASP A 118 4.40 6.71 -16.53
CA ASP A 118 3.19 7.41 -16.12
C ASP A 118 2.07 6.40 -15.83
N LEU A 119 2.03 5.90 -14.60
CA LEU A 119 0.98 5.01 -14.09
C LEU A 119 -0.44 5.61 -14.15
N HIS A 120 -0.58 6.91 -14.45
CA HIS A 120 -1.86 7.60 -14.64
C HIS A 120 -2.27 7.76 -16.12
N SER A 121 -1.45 7.30 -17.08
CA SER A 121 -1.83 7.31 -18.50
C SER A 121 -2.68 6.10 -18.86
N GLY A 122 -3.78 5.90 -18.14
CA GLY A 122 -4.94 5.15 -18.62
C GLY A 122 -5.79 5.97 -19.60
N SER A 123 -5.16 6.88 -20.36
CA SER A 123 -5.83 7.76 -21.32
C SER A 123 -5.50 7.29 -22.73
N SER A 124 -6.52 6.68 -23.34
CA SER A 124 -6.83 6.75 -24.77
C SER A 124 -5.71 6.36 -25.74
N TYR A 125 -5.91 5.22 -26.39
CA TYR A 125 -5.44 4.99 -27.76
C TYR A 125 -5.91 6.14 -28.66
N GLU A 126 -5.15 7.24 -28.72
CA GLU A 126 -5.07 8.08 -29.90
C GLU A 126 -3.62 8.04 -30.39
N GLU A 127 -3.43 7.04 -31.24
CA GLU A 127 -2.48 7.04 -32.36
C GLU A 127 -2.38 8.46 -32.94
N SER A 128 -1.36 9.20 -32.52
CA SER A 128 -0.97 10.45 -33.17
C SER A 128 0.47 10.33 -33.62
N ASP A 129 0.57 9.99 -34.91
CA ASP A 129 1.71 10.21 -35.77
C ASP A 129 2.36 11.58 -35.49
N THR A 130 3.45 11.58 -34.72
CA THR A 130 4.38 12.72 -34.69
C THR A 130 5.77 12.27 -35.09
N ALA A 131 5.82 11.67 -36.27
CA ALA A 131 7.00 11.74 -37.13
C ALA A 131 7.21 13.20 -37.57
N SER A 132 8.15 13.91 -36.95
CA SER A 132 9.03 14.93 -37.57
C SER A 132 9.64 15.88 -36.55
N ARG A 133 10.90 15.65 -36.16
CA ARG A 133 11.87 16.76 -36.03
C ARG A 133 13.32 16.26 -35.98
N GLY A 134 14.03 16.43 -37.08
CA GLY A 134 15.48 16.20 -37.17
C GLY A 134 16.32 17.39 -36.70
N GLY A 135 17.63 17.15 -36.57
CA GLY A 135 18.65 18.20 -36.43
C GLY A 135 19.99 17.68 -35.91
N ASN A 136 20.93 17.44 -36.83
CA ASN A 136 22.34 17.06 -36.65
C ASN A 136 23.15 18.11 -35.85
N ALA A 137 24.07 17.67 -34.98
CA ALA A 137 25.53 17.60 -35.15
C ALA A 137 26.23 18.96 -35.18
N ASP A 138 27.01 19.26 -34.12
CA ASP A 138 28.44 19.59 -34.17
C ASP A 138 28.89 20.14 -32.79
N GLU A 139 30.07 19.68 -32.33
CA GLU A 139 30.99 20.34 -31.38
C GLU A 139 30.69 20.36 -29.86
N GLU A 140 31.16 19.32 -29.14
CA GLU A 140 31.73 19.49 -27.79
C GLU A 140 33.08 18.74 -27.73
N GLU A 141 34.16 19.48 -28.00
CA GLU A 141 35.55 19.00 -27.99
C GLU A 141 36.37 19.58 -26.81
N ASP A 142 35.79 20.36 -25.88
CA ASP A 142 36.59 21.25 -25.03
C ASP A 142 36.44 21.14 -23.49
N ASP A 143 35.75 20.12 -22.94
CA ASP A 143 35.51 20.06 -21.48
C ASP A 143 36.22 18.92 -20.71
N GLU A 144 37.17 18.22 -21.34
CA GLU A 144 38.00 17.22 -20.65
C GLU A 144 39.36 17.77 -20.13
N GLU A 145 39.76 19.00 -20.46
CA GLU A 145 41.11 19.50 -20.17
C GLU A 145 41.38 19.83 -18.69
N VAL A 146 40.35 19.92 -17.84
CA VAL A 146 40.54 20.37 -16.44
C VAL A 146 40.77 19.22 -15.45
N TRP A 147 40.39 17.99 -15.78
CA TRP A 147 40.62 16.84 -14.90
C TRP A 147 42.03 16.21 -15.05
N GLY A 148 42.76 16.57 -16.12
CA GLY A 148 44.13 16.09 -16.37
C GLY A 148 45.22 16.79 -15.56
N GLN A 149 44.96 17.97 -14.99
CA GLN A 149 46.02 18.79 -14.37
C GLN A 149 46.23 18.53 -12.85
N MET A 150 45.35 17.77 -12.19
CA MET A 150 45.49 17.44 -10.76
C MET A 150 46.28 16.15 -10.48
N LYS A 151 47.29 15.84 -11.31
CA LYS A 151 48.21 14.72 -11.07
C LYS A 151 49.65 15.01 -11.53
N GLY A 152 50.21 16.11 -11.05
CA GLY A 152 51.66 16.18 -10.91
C GLY A 152 52.14 15.08 -9.93
N VAL A 153 53.30 14.46 -10.23
CA VAL A 153 54.32 13.91 -9.30
C VAL A 153 54.83 12.47 -9.53
N LEU A 154 54.21 11.57 -10.30
CA LEU A 154 54.85 10.25 -10.57
C LEU A 154 54.86 9.85 -12.05
N GLY A 155 56.02 10.07 -12.69
CA GLY A 155 56.34 9.55 -14.00
C GLY A 155 56.29 8.02 -14.02
N GLY A 156 55.31 7.46 -14.72
CA GLY A 156 55.20 6.02 -14.92
C GLY A 156 53.81 5.54 -15.32
N LYS A 157 53.44 5.73 -16.59
CA LYS A 157 52.44 4.95 -17.37
C LYS A 157 51.16 4.52 -16.60
N ALA A 158 50.20 5.43 -16.48
CA ALA A 158 48.84 5.15 -16.01
C ALA A 158 48.05 4.29 -17.02
N LYS A 159 48.17 2.95 -16.93
CA LYS A 159 47.21 1.99 -17.52
C LYS A 159 46.10 1.57 -16.54
N VAL A 160 46.13 2.08 -15.30
CA VAL A 160 45.24 1.66 -14.22
C VAL A 160 43.84 2.29 -14.35
N GLY A 161 43.71 3.45 -15.00
CA GLY A 161 42.41 4.13 -15.20
C GLY A 161 41.44 3.34 -16.07
N LYS A 162 41.92 2.75 -17.18
CA LYS A 162 41.09 1.92 -18.06
C LYS A 162 40.61 0.64 -17.36
N PHE A 163 41.41 0.07 -16.46
CA PHE A 163 41.00 -1.12 -15.71
C PHE A 163 39.97 -0.79 -14.62
N GLY A 164 40.03 0.39 -14.01
CA GLY A 164 39.02 0.88 -13.07
C GLY A 164 37.66 1.11 -13.74
N ALA A 165 37.64 1.72 -14.92
CA ALA A 165 36.42 1.90 -15.72
C ALA A 165 35.82 0.55 -16.17
N LEU A 166 36.67 -0.38 -16.60
CA LEU A 166 36.23 -1.72 -17.01
C LEU A 166 35.68 -2.54 -15.83
N MET A 167 36.34 -2.49 -14.66
CA MET A 167 35.87 -3.16 -13.43
C MET A 167 34.55 -2.57 -12.94
N LYS A 168 34.36 -1.25 -13.04
CA LYS A 168 33.09 -0.59 -12.72
C LYS A 168 31.96 -1.11 -13.63
N GLY A 169 32.21 -1.22 -14.94
CA GLY A 169 31.25 -1.80 -15.88
C GLY A 169 30.91 -3.26 -15.58
N PHE A 170 31.90 -4.09 -15.23
CA PHE A 170 31.66 -5.49 -14.84
C PHE A 170 30.91 -5.65 -13.51
N GLU A 171 31.09 -4.72 -12.57
CA GLU A 171 30.37 -4.73 -11.30
C GLU A 171 28.91 -4.31 -11.49
N GLU A 172 28.67 -3.32 -12.35
CA GLU A 172 27.35 -2.86 -12.77
C GLU A 172 26.60 -3.92 -13.59
N GLU A 173 27.29 -4.64 -14.48
CA GLU A 173 26.75 -5.78 -15.24
C GLU A 173 26.39 -6.95 -14.31
N ARG A 174 27.23 -7.24 -13.30
CA ARG A 174 26.95 -8.28 -12.30
C ARG A 174 25.77 -7.91 -11.39
N GLU A 175 25.66 -6.64 -11.01
CA GLU A 175 24.51 -6.10 -10.27
C GLU A 175 23.23 -6.17 -11.12
N GLY A 176 23.35 -5.87 -12.42
CA GLY A 176 22.27 -5.95 -13.40
C GLY A 176 21.76 -7.37 -13.62
N GLU A 177 22.67 -8.36 -13.71
CA GLU A 177 22.30 -9.77 -13.82
C GLU A 177 21.58 -10.27 -12.56
N ARG A 178 22.05 -9.88 -11.36
CA ARG A 178 21.33 -10.14 -10.09
C ARG A 178 19.92 -9.55 -10.11
N ARG A 179 19.75 -8.31 -10.57
CA ARG A 179 18.42 -7.68 -10.69
C ARG A 179 17.51 -8.37 -11.72
N ARG A 180 18.06 -8.84 -12.84
CA ARG A 180 17.30 -9.62 -13.83
C ARG A 180 16.92 -11.00 -13.29
N GLY A 181 17.80 -11.62 -12.50
CA GLY A 181 17.53 -12.90 -11.81
C GLY A 181 16.39 -12.77 -10.80
N LEU A 182 16.47 -11.77 -9.91
CA LEU A 182 15.41 -11.50 -8.93
C LEU A 182 14.07 -11.16 -9.59
N ARG A 183 14.05 -10.36 -10.67
CA ARG A 183 12.82 -10.11 -11.44
C ARG A 183 12.21 -11.39 -12.01
N ARG A 184 13.04 -12.31 -12.52
CA ARG A 184 12.56 -13.60 -13.05
C ARG A 184 12.05 -14.53 -11.95
N GLU A 185 12.68 -14.52 -10.77
CA GLU A 185 12.24 -15.28 -9.62
C GLU A 185 10.94 -14.72 -9.02
N GLU A 186 10.80 -13.40 -8.97
CA GLU A 186 9.59 -12.70 -8.52
C GLU A 186 8.40 -13.00 -9.45
N ILE A 187 8.56 -12.85 -10.77
CA ILE A 187 7.53 -13.22 -11.76
C ILE A 187 7.14 -14.69 -11.64
N LYS A 188 8.11 -15.58 -11.39
CA LYS A 188 7.85 -17.00 -11.21
C LYS A 188 7.08 -17.28 -9.91
N ALA A 189 7.42 -16.59 -8.82
CA ALA A 189 6.73 -16.69 -7.54
C ALA A 189 5.28 -16.15 -7.64
N GLU A 190 5.08 -15.02 -8.32
CA GLU A 190 3.75 -14.44 -8.60
C GLU A 190 2.88 -15.43 -9.40
N ARG A 191 3.45 -16.06 -10.44
CA ARG A 191 2.77 -17.09 -11.26
C ARG A 191 2.44 -18.35 -10.46
N GLU A 192 3.26 -18.73 -9.49
CA GLU A 192 3.05 -19.91 -8.64
C GLU A 192 1.99 -19.65 -7.54
N THR A 193 1.80 -18.39 -7.11
CA THR A 193 0.75 -17.98 -6.16
C THR A 193 -0.66 -17.86 -6.76
N GLY A 194 -0.83 -18.02 -8.08
CA GLY A 194 -2.15 -18.16 -8.73
C GLY A 194 -2.97 -16.88 -8.88
N GLU A 195 -2.37 -15.71 -8.68
CA GLU A 195 -2.98 -14.43 -9.07
C GLU A 195 -2.68 -14.18 -10.55
N GLU A 196 -3.50 -14.75 -11.44
CA GLU A 196 -3.40 -14.54 -12.89
C GLU A 196 -3.75 -13.08 -13.23
N PHE A 197 -2.74 -12.21 -13.30
CA PHE A 197 -2.83 -10.95 -14.06
C PHE A 197 -2.26 -11.23 -15.45
N GLU A 198 -3.13 -11.31 -16.46
CA GLU A 198 -2.75 -11.37 -17.87
C GLU A 198 -2.07 -10.05 -18.26
N SER A 199 -0.74 -9.95 -18.11
CA SER A 199 0.05 -8.92 -18.77
C SER A 199 1.07 -9.60 -19.68
N ASP A 200 0.57 -9.99 -20.84
CA ASP A 200 1.37 -10.41 -21.98
C ASP A 200 1.83 -9.14 -22.71
N SER A 201 3.04 -8.67 -22.40
CA SER A 201 3.74 -7.65 -23.20
C SER A 201 5.24 -7.82 -22.98
N ASP A 202 5.75 -8.88 -23.61
CA ASP A 202 7.16 -9.06 -23.95
C ASP A 202 7.49 -8.01 -25.03
N ASP A 203 8.26 -6.97 -24.69
CA ASP A 203 8.98 -6.19 -25.70
C ASP A 203 10.32 -5.72 -25.10
N ASP A 204 11.36 -6.44 -25.52
CA ASP A 204 12.77 -6.11 -25.35
C ASP A 204 13.12 -5.02 -26.38
N ASP A 205 13.54 -3.84 -25.94
CA ASP A 205 14.31 -2.92 -26.78
C ASP A 205 15.44 -2.26 -25.96
N ASP A 206 16.65 -2.69 -26.27
CA ASP A 206 17.92 -2.04 -25.94
C ASP A 206 18.14 -0.86 -26.92
N ASP A 207 18.28 0.38 -26.42
CA ASP A 207 18.88 1.46 -27.23
C ASP A 207 19.76 2.40 -26.39
N ASP A 208 21.01 2.50 -26.82
CA ASP A 208 22.12 3.29 -26.31
C ASP A 208 21.99 4.74 -26.78
N GLY A 209 22.08 5.72 -25.88
CA GLY A 209 22.14 7.13 -26.28
C GLY A 209 22.24 8.15 -25.15
N GLU A 210 23.46 8.41 -24.68
CA GLU A 210 23.80 9.48 -23.73
C GLU A 210 23.90 10.88 -24.40
N ASN A 211 23.20 11.85 -23.77
CA ASN A 211 23.59 13.24 -23.43
C ASN A 211 23.79 14.28 -24.57
N GLY A 212 23.46 15.56 -24.44
CA GLY A 212 23.10 16.34 -23.26
C GLY A 212 22.63 17.77 -23.57
N GLY A 213 22.39 18.51 -22.49
CA GLY A 213 21.99 19.92 -22.47
C GLY A 213 21.96 20.38 -21.01
N GLU A 214 23.13 20.55 -20.41
CA GLU A 214 23.31 20.97 -19.02
C GLU A 214 24.03 22.32 -18.93
N GLU A 215 23.30 23.43 -19.09
CA GLU A 215 23.76 24.70 -18.54
C GLU A 215 22.68 25.39 -17.69
N ARG A 216 21.89 24.56 -16.99
CA ARG A 216 20.86 24.99 -16.04
C ARG A 216 20.72 24.10 -14.79
N LYS A 217 21.52 23.02 -14.67
CA LYS A 217 21.23 21.94 -13.71
C LYS A 217 21.71 22.09 -12.26
N ARG A 218 22.41 23.16 -11.87
CA ARG A 218 22.69 23.38 -10.43
C ARG A 218 21.59 24.09 -9.65
N ARG A 219 20.47 24.41 -10.31
CA ARG A 219 19.24 24.85 -9.64
C ARG A 219 18.04 23.96 -9.98
N GLU A 220 18.23 22.88 -10.75
CA GLU A 220 17.13 22.09 -11.30
C GLU A 220 16.99 20.66 -10.76
N GLU A 221 17.89 20.14 -9.93
CA GLU A 221 17.57 18.90 -9.19
C GLU A 221 16.43 19.10 -8.17
N ASP A 222 16.22 20.33 -7.70
CA ASP A 222 15.04 20.73 -6.93
C ASP A 222 13.81 21.01 -7.83
N THR A 223 13.93 20.99 -9.16
CA THR A 223 12.81 21.17 -10.10
C THR A 223 12.62 20.01 -11.11
N PHE A 224 13.47 18.98 -11.08
CA PHE A 224 13.28 17.76 -11.87
C PHE A 224 12.06 16.98 -11.38
N TRP A 225 11.76 17.11 -10.09
CA TRP A 225 10.45 16.82 -9.51
C TRP A 225 9.51 18.01 -9.65
N GLY A 226 9.25 18.48 -10.88
CA GLY A 226 8.18 19.46 -11.11
C GLY A 226 6.82 18.96 -10.59
N GLU A 227 5.72 19.62 -10.90
CA GLU A 227 4.36 19.22 -10.48
C GLU A 227 4.09 17.69 -10.64
N LYS A 228 4.61 17.10 -11.73
CA LYS A 228 4.56 15.66 -12.02
C LYS A 228 5.34 14.76 -11.03
N GLY A 229 6.42 15.25 -10.44
CA GLY A 229 7.22 14.56 -9.44
C GLY A 229 6.55 14.53 -8.07
N GLU A 230 5.91 15.64 -7.67
CA GLU A 230 5.09 15.70 -6.47
C GLU A 230 3.91 14.72 -6.56
N ASP A 231 3.29 14.59 -7.73
CA ASP A 231 2.22 13.60 -7.97
C ASP A 231 2.72 12.16 -7.76
N ARG A 232 3.90 11.80 -8.28
CA ARG A 232 4.47 10.45 -8.13
C ARG A 232 4.82 10.12 -6.69
N ILE A 233 5.32 11.10 -5.94
CA ILE A 233 5.58 10.99 -4.50
C ILE A 233 4.26 10.72 -3.77
N GLN A 234 3.20 11.46 -4.05
CA GLN A 234 1.88 11.24 -3.45
C GLN A 234 1.31 9.86 -3.79
N VAL A 235 1.52 9.39 -5.03
CA VAL A 235 1.11 8.05 -5.47
C VAL A 235 1.86 6.96 -4.69
N PHE A 236 3.16 7.14 -4.48
CA PHE A 236 3.95 6.23 -3.65
C PHE A 236 3.44 6.20 -2.21
N GLU A 237 3.20 7.37 -1.60
CA GLU A 237 2.64 7.42 -0.24
C GLU A 237 1.24 6.79 -0.15
N ARG A 238 0.40 6.96 -1.17
CA ARG A 238 -0.90 6.29 -1.28
C ARG A 238 -0.73 4.76 -1.28
N ILE A 239 0.19 4.23 -2.08
CA ILE A 239 0.44 2.78 -2.14
C ILE A 239 0.99 2.26 -0.82
N LEU A 240 1.87 3.00 -0.13
CA LEU A 240 2.32 2.62 1.21
C LEU A 240 1.16 2.54 2.22
N LYS A 241 0.21 3.48 2.15
CA LYS A 241 -0.99 3.45 2.99
C LYS A 241 -1.87 2.24 2.68
N GLU A 242 -2.08 1.92 1.42
CA GLU A 242 -2.85 0.75 0.98
C GLU A 242 -2.20 -0.55 1.47
N ARG A 243 -0.90 -0.73 1.25
CA ARG A 243 -0.13 -1.88 1.76
C ARG A 243 -0.20 -1.99 3.27
N TRP A 244 -0.12 -0.86 3.98
CA TRP A 244 -0.32 -0.83 5.43
C TRP A 244 -1.72 -1.35 5.79
N ILE A 245 -2.78 -0.80 5.22
CA ILE A 245 -4.16 -1.21 5.49
C ILE A 245 -4.33 -2.73 5.27
N ASP A 246 -3.79 -3.26 4.18
CA ASP A 246 -3.91 -4.67 3.80
C ASP A 246 -2.97 -5.61 4.57
N GLY A 247 -2.13 -5.10 5.48
CA GLY A 247 -1.28 -5.93 6.33
C GLY A 247 -0.01 -6.44 5.65
N LEU A 248 0.51 -5.72 4.65
CA LEU A 248 1.64 -6.10 3.80
C LEU A 248 2.95 -5.34 4.13
N GLU A 249 3.00 -4.63 5.25
CA GLU A 249 4.18 -3.90 5.72
C GLU A 249 4.86 -4.64 6.87
N ASP A 250 6.18 -4.50 7.01
CA ASP A 250 6.94 -5.10 8.12
C ASP A 250 6.93 -4.21 9.37
N LEU A 251 5.76 -3.70 9.73
CA LEU A 251 5.56 -2.77 10.84
C LEU A 251 4.72 -3.43 11.95
N ASP A 252 4.80 -2.87 13.16
CA ASP A 252 3.99 -3.36 14.28
C ASP A 252 2.52 -2.92 14.12
N TYR A 253 1.69 -3.87 13.70
CA TYR A 253 0.25 -3.68 13.54
C TYR A 253 -0.53 -3.74 14.84
N ASP A 254 0.00 -4.39 15.87
CA ASP A 254 -0.78 -4.73 17.06
C ASP A 254 -1.18 -3.46 17.83
N ALA A 255 -0.31 -2.45 17.79
CA ALA A 255 -0.56 -1.13 18.37
C ALA A 255 -1.77 -0.41 17.75
N VAL A 256 -2.18 -0.76 16.52
CA VAL A 256 -3.30 -0.12 15.81
C VAL A 256 -4.50 -1.07 15.69
N ASP A 257 -4.26 -2.35 15.41
CA ASP A 257 -5.29 -3.36 15.22
C ASP A 257 -6.20 -3.51 16.45
N TYR A 258 -5.63 -3.36 17.64
CA TYR A 258 -6.32 -3.55 18.91
C TYR A 258 -6.58 -2.24 19.67
N ASP A 259 -6.24 -1.09 19.09
CA ASP A 259 -6.51 0.22 19.69
C ASP A 259 -7.93 0.67 19.38
N GLU A 260 -8.78 0.62 20.40
CA GLU A 260 -10.20 0.99 20.36
C GLU A 260 -10.42 2.49 20.11
N THR A 261 -9.40 3.35 20.29
CA THR A 261 -9.54 4.79 20.01
C THR A 261 -9.82 5.08 18.54
N TRP A 262 -9.48 4.14 17.65
CA TRP A 262 -9.78 4.21 16.23
C TRP A 262 -11.19 3.69 15.87
N ASP A 263 -12.01 3.28 16.83
CA ASP A 263 -13.41 2.89 16.59
C ASP A 263 -14.36 4.11 16.53
N GLU A 264 -15.41 4.00 15.70
CA GLU A 264 -16.34 5.09 15.29
C GLU A 264 -17.17 5.65 16.46
N SER A 265 -17.24 4.91 17.57
CA SER A 265 -18.15 5.19 18.69
C SER A 265 -17.73 6.36 19.58
N SER A 266 -16.53 6.94 19.41
CA SER A 266 -16.00 7.83 20.43
C SER A 266 -16.60 9.24 20.42
N THR A 267 -17.01 9.84 19.29
CA THR A 267 -17.52 11.23 19.32
C THR A 267 -18.36 11.70 18.13
N GLU A 268 -18.19 11.19 16.91
CA GLU A 268 -18.77 11.85 15.72
C GLU A 268 -20.23 11.49 15.43
N SER A 269 -20.67 10.26 15.74
CA SER A 269 -22.07 9.83 15.56
C SER A 269 -23.07 10.68 16.35
N LEU A 270 -22.71 11.14 17.56
CA LEU A 270 -23.59 12.00 18.36
C LEU A 270 -23.73 13.42 17.79
N SER A 271 -22.79 13.86 16.96
CA SER A 271 -22.81 15.21 16.37
C SER A 271 -23.60 15.28 15.06
N GLN A 272 -23.70 14.16 14.31
CA GLN A 272 -24.51 14.10 13.09
C GLN A 272 -26.01 13.94 13.38
N ASP A 273 -26.40 13.21 14.44
CA ASP A 273 -27.82 13.11 14.83
C ASP A 273 -28.37 14.44 15.38
N ALA A 274 -27.52 15.28 15.99
CA ALA A 274 -27.91 16.61 16.45
C ALA A 274 -28.19 17.59 15.29
N TRP A 275 -27.72 17.30 14.07
CA TRP A 275 -27.91 18.19 12.92
C TRP A 275 -29.32 18.08 12.31
N PHE A 276 -30.04 16.99 12.59
CA PHE A 276 -31.41 16.76 12.09
C PHE A 276 -32.52 17.10 13.10
N ASP A 277 -32.19 17.28 14.38
CA ASP A 277 -33.19 17.60 15.42
C ASP A 277 -33.49 19.11 15.56
N ASP A 278 -32.69 19.99 14.94
CA ASP A 278 -32.83 21.45 15.06
C ASP A 278 -33.66 22.10 13.93
N GLU A 279 -34.18 21.32 12.96
CA GLU A 279 -35.17 21.85 12.02
C GLU A 279 -36.60 21.69 12.60
N PRO A 280 -37.27 22.77 13.05
CA PRO A 280 -38.68 22.68 13.34
C PRO A 280 -39.39 22.30 12.04
N ALA A 281 -40.17 21.21 12.06
CA ALA A 281 -40.95 20.73 10.92
C ALA A 281 -41.55 21.93 10.19
N THR A 282 -40.98 22.28 9.03
CA THR A 282 -41.42 23.46 8.30
C THR A 282 -42.86 23.17 7.91
N SER A 283 -43.77 23.84 8.60
CA SER A 283 -45.20 23.77 8.36
C SER A 283 -45.42 24.33 6.97
N SER A 284 -45.41 23.44 5.96
CA SER A 284 -45.89 23.68 4.61
C SER A 284 -47.36 24.05 4.68
N LEU A 285 -47.59 25.33 4.99
CA LEU A 285 -48.86 26.01 5.02
C LEU A 285 -48.99 26.67 3.65
N GLY A 286 -49.52 25.93 2.68
CA GLY A 286 -49.56 26.37 1.29
C GLY A 286 -50.51 25.55 0.41
N GLY A 287 -51.69 25.21 0.91
CA GLY A 287 -52.71 24.50 0.17
C GLY A 287 -54.12 24.90 0.59
N VAL A 288 -54.49 26.14 0.27
CA VAL A 288 -55.88 26.63 0.34
C VAL A 288 -56.73 25.75 -0.57
N LEU A 289 -57.43 24.76 0.00
CA LEU A 289 -58.51 24.05 -0.67
C LEU A 289 -59.81 24.77 -0.37
N THR A 290 -60.18 25.58 -1.35
CA THR A 290 -61.41 26.34 -1.49
C THR A 290 -62.63 25.46 -1.21
N GLU A 291 -63.47 25.93 -0.28
CA GLU A 291 -64.81 25.43 -0.05
C GLU A 291 -65.62 25.41 -1.36
N ARG A 292 -66.13 24.24 -1.74
CA ARG A 292 -67.32 24.14 -2.58
C ARG A 292 -68.31 23.18 -1.93
N SER A 293 -69.16 23.80 -1.11
CA SER A 293 -70.52 23.38 -0.83
C SER A 293 -71.27 23.04 -2.12
N SER A 294 -71.72 21.80 -2.29
CA SER A 294 -73.11 21.50 -2.72
C SER A 294 -73.48 20.03 -2.51
N GLN A 295 -74.48 19.83 -1.67
CA GLN A 295 -75.64 18.94 -1.88
C GLN A 295 -75.47 17.42 -2.04
N ALA A 296 -75.92 16.74 -0.98
CA ALA A 296 -77.15 15.94 -0.94
C ALA A 296 -77.14 14.46 -1.41
N SER A 297 -77.93 13.71 -0.64
CA SER A 297 -78.38 12.30 -0.80
C SER A 297 -77.27 11.26 -0.57
N GLY A 298 -77.41 10.27 0.29
CA GLY A 298 -78.58 9.66 0.91
C GLY A 298 -78.42 8.14 0.81
N LEU A 299 -78.90 7.41 1.83
CA LEU A 299 -79.17 5.97 1.83
C LEU A 299 -77.94 5.03 1.91
N ALA A 300 -77.77 4.34 3.03
CA ALA A 300 -78.41 3.05 3.30
C ALA A 300 -77.54 2.23 4.28
N GLU A 301 -78.13 1.94 5.43
CA GLU A 301 -77.70 0.91 6.37
C GLU A 301 -77.77 -0.47 5.68
N GLY A 302 -76.78 -1.31 5.97
CA GLY A 302 -76.65 -2.65 5.42
C GLY A 302 -75.95 -3.56 6.43
N GLU A 303 -76.71 -3.91 7.46
CA GLU A 303 -76.51 -4.99 8.43
C GLU A 303 -76.28 -6.33 7.69
N TYR A 304 -75.21 -7.05 8.02
CA TYR A 304 -75.04 -8.46 7.66
C TYR A 304 -74.59 -9.24 8.90
N ASP A 305 -75.56 -9.84 9.56
CA ASP A 305 -75.39 -11.10 10.28
C ASP A 305 -75.35 -12.24 9.25
N TYR A 306 -74.34 -13.11 9.32
CA TYR A 306 -74.45 -14.58 9.22
C TYR A 306 -73.11 -15.25 9.58
#